data_AF-A0A3C0EMH9-F1
#
_entry.id   AF-A0A3C0EMH9-F1
#
_cell.length_a   1.000
_cell.length_b   1.000
_cell.length_c   1.000
_cell.angle_alpha   90.00
_cell.angle_beta   90.00
_cell.angle_gamma   90.00
#
_symmetry.space_group_name_H-M   'P 1'
#
loop_
_entity.id
_entity.type
_entity.pdbx_description
1 polymer ?
#
loop_
_entity_poly.entity_id
_entity_poly.type
_entity_poly.pdbx_seq_one_letter_code
_entity_poly.pdbx_strand_id
1 'polypeptide(L)'
;MLSFTRIQYIAIGLLLMVMIALSTVCLQTFKRMDQTIRERLIQQQQVTTIFGDIALDFSQAQSEFMNIQLGHVKNADKVVMYLDHVQAYIDQLENFSEDPQFNVRKEISLFTREIRRFRTALHAYITAVKDDPSTDYVKESLRQVDILIEQTVHNAKARHRNLEQMRQSTVGIILQEVDQSYGFLVVMILLSISMCIGIAVWLTGRLRSNVEDILDVTRLLGEGNLSCRLYSTHRDSLGQLCNGIDRMAEYLEQSENKLRETLIQAQQGNRIKSEFLANMSHELRTPLNAVIGLTEMLKEDAEDDENEDYLEPLDRIHVSSKHLLSLINDVLDLSKIEAGKVELHYEDFSISELVKDVINTSNTLIEKNNNK
;
A
#
# COMPACT_ATOMS: atom_id res chain seq x y z
N MET A 1 -21.64 -3.88 -10.01
CA MET A 1 -20.53 -3.08 -9.47
C MET A 1 -19.43 -4.02 -8.98
N LEU A 2 -18.16 -3.76 -9.34
CA LEU A 2 -17.01 -4.51 -8.81
C LEU A 2 -16.81 -4.15 -7.33
N SER A 3 -16.48 -5.14 -6.49
CA SER A 3 -16.19 -4.89 -5.06
C SER A 3 -14.94 -4.02 -4.91
N PHE A 4 -14.88 -3.19 -3.87
CA PHE A 4 -13.76 -2.29 -3.57
C PHE A 4 -12.42 -3.05 -3.57
N THR A 5 -12.40 -4.23 -2.95
CA THR A 5 -11.25 -5.15 -2.96
C THR A 5 -10.86 -5.60 -4.37
N ARG A 6 -11.82 -5.96 -5.22
CA ARG A 6 -11.52 -6.34 -6.61
C ARG A 6 -10.94 -5.17 -7.39
N ILE A 7 -11.43 -3.95 -7.20
CA ILE A 7 -10.89 -2.79 -7.91
C ILE A 7 -9.46 -2.48 -7.40
N GLN A 8 -9.20 -2.62 -6.10
CA GLN A 8 -7.83 -2.53 -5.56
C GLN A 8 -6.89 -3.56 -6.17
N TYR A 9 -7.29 -4.84 -6.19
CA TYR A 9 -6.47 -5.90 -6.78
C TYR A 9 -6.24 -5.70 -8.28
N ILE A 10 -7.25 -5.24 -9.02
CA ILE A 10 -7.11 -4.92 -10.44
C ILE A 10 -6.16 -3.74 -10.63
N ALA A 11 -6.28 -2.68 -9.84
CA ALA A 11 -5.41 -1.50 -9.94
C ALA A 11 -3.96 -1.81 -9.59
N ILE A 12 -3.73 -2.53 -8.49
CA ILE A 12 -2.38 -2.98 -8.06
C ILE A 12 -1.81 -3.98 -9.07
N GLY A 13 -2.62 -4.92 -9.55
CA GLY A 13 -2.22 -5.90 -10.56
C GLY A 13 -1.83 -5.25 -11.88
N LEU A 14 -2.60 -4.26 -12.34
CA LEU A 14 -2.31 -3.49 -13.54
C LEU A 14 -1.04 -2.64 -13.37
N LEU A 15 -0.84 -2.02 -12.21
CA LEU A 15 0.39 -1.30 -11.87
C LEU A 15 1.61 -2.23 -11.91
N LEU A 16 1.53 -3.39 -11.26
CA LEU A 16 2.62 -4.38 -11.27
C LEU A 16 2.91 -4.88 -12.68
N MET A 17 1.88 -5.19 -13.48
CA MET A 17 2.05 -5.63 -14.86
C MET A 17 2.76 -4.56 -15.71
N VAL A 18 2.32 -3.30 -15.59
CA VAL A 18 2.96 -2.17 -16.29
C VAL A 18 4.41 -2.02 -15.82
N MET A 19 4.68 -2.02 -14.52
CA MET A 19 6.04 -1.91 -13.97
C MET A 19 6.96 -3.03 -14.46
N ILE A 20 6.49 -4.27 -14.49
CA ILE A 20 7.25 -5.42 -15.00
C ILE A 20 7.50 -5.27 -16.51
N ALA A 21 6.49 -4.89 -17.29
CA ALA A 21 6.64 -4.68 -18.72
C ALA A 21 7.66 -3.58 -19.02
N LEU A 22 7.58 -2.45 -18.31
CA LEU A 22 8.52 -1.33 -18.43
C LEU A 22 9.95 -1.72 -18.07
N SER A 23 10.12 -2.44 -16.95
CA SER A 23 11.42 -2.95 -16.52
C SER A 23 12.02 -3.91 -17.54
N THR A 24 11.20 -4.81 -18.09
CA THR A 24 11.62 -5.78 -19.10
C THR A 24 12.04 -5.11 -20.40
N VAL A 25 11.27 -4.12 -20.87
CA VAL A 25 11.62 -3.34 -22.06
C VAL A 25 12.94 -2.59 -21.84
N CYS A 26 13.10 -1.92 -20.70
CA CYS A 26 14.33 -1.23 -20.31
C CYS A 26 15.56 -2.16 -20.31
N LEU A 27 15.44 -3.33 -19.70
CA LEU A 27 16.51 -4.34 -19.68
C LEU A 27 16.85 -4.85 -21.09
N GLN A 28 15.85 -5.07 -21.94
CA GLN A 28 16.07 -5.51 -23.30
C GLN A 28 16.74 -4.44 -24.16
N THR A 29 16.31 -3.17 -24.06
CA THR A 29 16.92 -2.07 -24.81
C THR A 29 18.36 -1.86 -24.37
N PHE A 30 18.62 -1.89 -23.07
CA PHE A 30 19.97 -1.74 -22.54
C PHE A 30 20.89 -2.88 -22.97
N LYS A 31 20.42 -4.13 -22.89
CA LYS A 31 21.20 -5.31 -23.30
C LYS A 31 21.52 -5.30 -24.81
N ARG A 32 20.54 -4.95 -25.65
CA ARG A 32 20.75 -4.83 -27.10
C ARG A 32 21.77 -3.73 -27.41
N MET A 33 21.65 -2.58 -26.77
CA MET A 33 22.56 -1.45 -26.94
C MET A 33 24.00 -1.80 -26.52
N ASP A 34 24.21 -2.38 -25.33
CA ASP A 34 25.56 -2.77 -24.87
C ASP A 34 26.22 -3.76 -25.84
N GLN A 35 25.47 -4.77 -26.30
CA GLN A 35 25.99 -5.77 -27.22
C GLN A 35 26.36 -5.16 -28.58
N THR A 36 25.47 -4.36 -29.18
CA THR A 36 25.73 -3.74 -30.49
C THR A 36 26.89 -2.76 -30.44
N ILE A 37 27.00 -1.96 -29.37
CA ILE A 37 28.11 -1.01 -29.20
C ILE A 37 29.43 -1.76 -29.06
N ARG A 38 29.48 -2.80 -28.22
CA ARG A 38 30.68 -3.59 -27.96
C ARG A 38 31.17 -4.29 -29.24
N GLU A 39 30.28 -4.93 -29.97
CA GLU A 39 30.61 -5.63 -31.22
C GLU A 39 31.16 -4.65 -32.27
N ARG A 40 30.47 -3.52 -32.51
CA ARG A 40 30.91 -2.50 -33.49
C ARG A 40 32.24 -1.87 -33.13
N LEU A 41 32.47 -1.54 -31.85
CA LEU A 41 33.74 -0.94 -31.41
C LEU A 41 34.91 -1.89 -31.56
N ILE A 42 34.73 -3.16 -31.18
CA ILE A 42 35.80 -4.18 -31.28
C ILE A 42 36.17 -4.42 -32.76
N GLN A 43 35.17 -4.62 -33.63
CA GLN A 43 35.41 -4.84 -35.06
C GLN A 43 36.09 -3.63 -35.71
N GLN A 44 35.59 -2.42 -35.45
CA GLN A 44 36.17 -1.20 -36.00
C GLN A 44 37.61 -0.97 -35.52
N GLN A 45 37.89 -1.27 -34.25
CA GLN A 45 39.23 -1.20 -33.69
C GLN A 45 40.18 -2.20 -34.37
N GLN A 46 39.76 -3.47 -34.53
CA GLN A 46 40.57 -4.50 -35.18
C GLN A 46 40.93 -4.12 -36.62
N VAL A 47 39.94 -3.69 -37.41
CA VAL A 47 40.17 -3.24 -38.80
C VAL A 47 41.16 -2.08 -38.84
N THR A 48 40.98 -1.07 -37.99
CA THR A 48 41.85 0.11 -37.95
C THR A 48 43.30 -0.24 -37.57
N THR A 49 43.48 -1.17 -36.62
CA THR A 49 44.80 -1.70 -36.24
C THR A 49 45.48 -2.39 -37.41
N ILE A 50 44.78 -3.28 -38.12
CA ILE A 50 45.38 -4.02 -39.26
C ILE A 50 45.85 -3.05 -40.36
N PHE A 51 45.07 -2.01 -40.68
CA PHE A 51 45.52 -1.00 -41.65
C PHE A 51 46.72 -0.16 -41.14
N GLY A 52 46.85 0.00 -39.82
CA GLY A 52 48.02 0.61 -39.19
C GLY A 52 49.27 -0.25 -39.35
N ASP A 53 49.15 -1.55 -39.09
CA ASP A 53 50.23 -2.53 -39.25
C ASP A 53 50.67 -2.63 -40.72
N ILE A 54 49.72 -2.62 -41.67
CA ILE A 54 50.01 -2.54 -43.11
C ILE A 54 50.82 -1.28 -43.45
N ALA A 55 50.42 -0.12 -42.95
CA ALA A 55 51.12 1.14 -43.22
C ALA A 55 52.52 1.17 -42.59
N LEU A 56 52.70 0.52 -41.44
CA LEU A 56 53.99 0.37 -40.77
C LEU A 56 54.93 -0.52 -41.58
N ASP A 57 54.49 -1.71 -42.01
CA ASP A 57 55.31 -2.65 -42.76
C ASP A 57 55.65 -2.14 -44.16
N PHE A 58 54.76 -1.39 -44.82
CA PHE A 58 55.12 -0.67 -46.04
C PHE A 58 56.20 0.40 -45.78
N SER A 59 56.14 1.11 -44.65
CA SER A 59 57.17 2.10 -44.29
C SER A 59 58.52 1.44 -43.98
N GLN A 60 58.51 0.28 -43.34
CA GLN A 60 59.73 -0.50 -43.08
C GLN A 60 60.31 -1.07 -44.38
N ALA A 61 59.46 -1.57 -45.29
CA ALA A 61 59.85 -1.98 -46.63
C ALA A 61 60.51 -0.82 -47.41
N GLN A 62 59.96 0.40 -47.30
CA GLN A 62 60.55 1.59 -47.91
C GLN A 62 61.93 1.92 -47.35
N SER A 63 62.07 1.89 -46.03
CA SER A 63 63.35 2.12 -45.37
C SER A 63 64.40 1.11 -45.80
N GLU A 64 64.05 -0.18 -45.90
CA GLU A 64 64.99 -1.21 -46.35
C GLU A 64 65.27 -1.14 -47.85
N PHE A 65 64.31 -0.69 -48.67
CA PHE A 65 64.55 -0.42 -50.08
C PHE A 65 65.54 0.74 -50.31
N MET A 66 65.48 1.80 -49.49
CA MET A 66 66.47 2.87 -49.50
C MET A 66 67.89 2.35 -49.23
N ASN A 67 68.04 1.36 -48.34
CA ASN A 67 69.33 0.71 -48.08
C ASN A 67 69.83 -0.12 -49.29
N ILE A 68 68.93 -0.67 -50.10
CA ILE A 68 69.29 -1.33 -51.37
C ILE A 68 69.88 -0.32 -52.35
N GLN A 69 69.32 0.89 -52.44
CA GLN A 69 69.86 1.98 -53.26
C GLN A 69 71.29 2.39 -52.84
N LEU A 70 71.60 2.26 -51.54
CA LEU A 70 72.92 2.52 -50.97
C LEU A 70 73.92 1.36 -51.18
N GLY A 71 73.56 0.32 -51.95
CA GLY A 71 74.45 -0.79 -52.32
C GLY A 71 74.27 -2.08 -51.51
N HIS A 72 73.29 -2.14 -50.60
CA HIS A 72 73.02 -3.32 -49.77
C HIS A 72 71.95 -4.24 -50.38
N VAL A 73 72.28 -4.92 -51.49
CA VAL A 73 71.35 -5.80 -52.24
C VAL A 73 70.74 -6.92 -51.36
N LYS A 74 71.42 -7.35 -50.29
CA LYS A 74 70.90 -8.34 -49.31
C LYS A 74 69.64 -7.88 -48.57
N ASN A 75 69.34 -6.59 -48.56
CA ASN A 75 68.15 -6.06 -47.90
C ASN A 75 66.88 -6.31 -48.74
N ALA A 76 67.02 -6.78 -49.98
CA ALA A 76 65.90 -7.23 -50.82
C ALA A 76 65.07 -8.33 -50.15
N ASP A 77 65.71 -9.28 -49.44
CA ASP A 77 65.01 -10.35 -48.73
C ASP A 77 64.14 -9.81 -47.59
N LYS A 78 64.59 -8.73 -46.92
CA LYS A 78 63.80 -8.04 -45.90
C LYS A 78 62.61 -7.30 -46.50
N VAL A 79 62.79 -6.64 -47.65
CA VAL A 79 61.67 -5.99 -48.36
C VAL A 79 60.61 -7.03 -48.74
N VAL A 80 61.02 -8.20 -49.23
CA VAL A 80 60.10 -9.31 -49.54
C VAL A 80 59.39 -9.81 -48.27
N MET A 81 60.11 -9.98 -47.16
CA MET A 81 59.53 -10.38 -45.87
C MET A 81 58.43 -9.41 -45.41
N TYR A 82 58.66 -8.09 -45.48
CA TYR A 82 57.62 -7.11 -45.14
C TYR A 82 56.42 -7.16 -46.09
N LEU A 83 56.62 -7.42 -47.38
CA LEU A 83 55.48 -7.63 -48.29
C LEU A 83 54.68 -8.89 -47.97
N ASP A 84 55.33 -9.94 -47.48
CA ASP A 84 54.67 -11.17 -47.07
C ASP A 84 53.84 -10.95 -45.79
N HIS A 85 54.32 -10.13 -44.85
CA HIS A 85 53.52 -9.70 -43.70
C HIS A 85 52.29 -8.90 -44.13
N VAL A 86 52.45 -7.94 -45.06
CA VAL A 86 51.32 -7.18 -45.59
C VAL A 86 50.30 -8.10 -46.27
N GLN A 87 50.75 -9.11 -47.01
CA GLN A 87 49.84 -10.11 -47.58
C GLN A 87 49.06 -10.86 -46.49
N ALA A 88 49.72 -11.28 -45.41
CA ALA A 88 49.05 -11.93 -44.27
C ALA A 88 48.02 -11.01 -43.59
N TYR A 89 48.30 -9.70 -43.48
CA TYR A 89 47.33 -8.73 -42.97
C TYR A 89 46.12 -8.56 -43.91
N ILE A 90 46.32 -8.63 -45.23
CA ILE A 90 45.22 -8.60 -46.20
C ILE A 90 44.34 -9.85 -46.08
N ASP A 91 44.95 -11.02 -45.92
CA ASP A 91 44.21 -12.27 -45.73
C ASP A 91 43.39 -12.22 -44.42
N GLN A 92 43.92 -11.56 -43.37
CA GLN A 92 43.14 -11.30 -42.16
C GLN A 92 41.96 -10.35 -42.40
N LEU A 93 42.12 -9.32 -43.24
CA LEU A 93 41.04 -8.39 -43.61
C LEU A 93 39.93 -9.07 -44.42
N GLU A 94 40.22 -10.12 -45.18
CA GLU A 94 39.21 -10.88 -45.93
C GLU A 94 38.13 -11.50 -45.02
N ASN A 95 38.50 -11.85 -43.77
CA ASN A 95 37.54 -12.34 -42.77
C ASN A 95 36.51 -11.28 -42.35
N PHE A 96 36.77 -10.01 -42.61
CA PHE A 96 35.87 -8.89 -42.31
C PHE A 96 35.12 -8.39 -43.57
N SER A 97 35.30 -9.04 -44.72
CA SER A 97 34.81 -8.57 -46.03
C SER A 97 33.29 -8.75 -46.27
N GLU A 98 32.59 -9.39 -45.34
CA GLU A 98 31.13 -9.58 -45.36
C GLU A 98 30.36 -8.47 -44.63
N ASP A 99 31.05 -7.63 -43.84
CA ASP A 99 30.40 -6.57 -43.08
C ASP A 99 29.96 -5.40 -43.99
N PRO A 100 28.65 -5.08 -44.10
CA PRO A 100 28.15 -4.00 -44.94
C PRO A 100 28.64 -2.61 -44.53
N GLN A 101 29.06 -2.42 -43.27
CA GLN A 101 29.48 -1.10 -42.76
C GLN A 101 30.87 -0.70 -43.25
N PHE A 102 31.72 -1.66 -43.61
CA PHE A 102 33.06 -1.41 -44.06
C PHE A 102 33.23 -1.89 -45.49
N ASN A 103 33.50 -0.98 -46.43
CA ASN A 103 33.85 -1.35 -47.80
C ASN A 103 35.30 -1.88 -47.88
N VAL A 104 35.68 -2.79 -46.96
CA VAL A 104 37.02 -3.39 -46.85
C VAL A 104 37.33 -4.17 -48.12
N ARG A 105 36.33 -4.78 -48.76
CA ARG A 105 36.47 -5.53 -50.02
C ARG A 105 37.13 -4.70 -51.12
N LYS A 106 36.73 -3.44 -51.27
CA LYS A 106 37.35 -2.53 -52.24
C LYS A 106 38.80 -2.24 -51.86
N GLU A 107 39.07 -1.96 -50.59
CA GLU A 107 40.42 -1.66 -50.11
C GLU A 107 41.38 -2.87 -50.22
N ILE A 108 40.92 -4.07 -49.86
CA ILE A 108 41.64 -5.35 -50.06
C ILE A 108 42.07 -5.49 -51.52
N SER A 109 41.14 -5.32 -52.47
CA SER A 109 41.45 -5.47 -53.90
C SER A 109 42.49 -4.45 -54.39
N LEU A 110 42.50 -3.25 -53.81
CA LEU A 110 43.47 -2.20 -54.12
C LEU A 110 44.85 -2.55 -53.58
N PHE A 111 44.94 -2.95 -52.31
CA PHE A 111 46.19 -3.37 -51.67
C PHE A 111 46.82 -4.58 -52.37
N THR A 112 46.02 -5.62 -52.66
CA THR A 112 46.49 -6.81 -53.38
C THR A 112 47.08 -6.44 -54.74
N ARG A 113 46.47 -5.48 -55.45
CA ARG A 113 46.99 -4.99 -56.74
C ARG A 113 48.27 -4.18 -56.58
N GLU A 114 48.35 -3.32 -55.57
CA GLU A 114 49.54 -2.50 -55.27
C GLU A 114 50.74 -3.39 -54.90
N ILE A 115 50.55 -4.37 -54.01
CA ILE A 115 51.59 -5.33 -53.63
C ILE A 115 52.06 -6.15 -54.82
N ARG A 116 51.13 -6.66 -55.64
CA ARG A 116 51.49 -7.46 -56.81
C ARG A 116 52.36 -6.66 -57.78
N ARG A 117 51.98 -5.41 -58.05
CA ARG A 117 52.76 -4.51 -58.91
C ARG A 117 54.15 -4.22 -58.33
N PHE A 118 54.20 -3.92 -57.04
CA PHE A 118 55.45 -3.63 -56.35
C PHE A 118 56.38 -4.86 -56.33
N ARG A 119 55.88 -6.05 -55.98
CA ARG A 119 56.63 -7.30 -55.99
C ARG A 119 57.17 -7.64 -57.38
N THR A 120 56.37 -7.46 -58.44
CA THR A 120 56.82 -7.68 -59.82
C THR A 120 57.93 -6.70 -60.21
N ALA A 121 57.79 -5.41 -59.88
CA ALA A 121 58.81 -4.41 -60.17
C ALA A 121 60.11 -4.66 -59.38
N LEU A 122 60.00 -5.02 -58.09
CA LEU A 122 61.14 -5.35 -57.25
C LEU A 122 61.88 -6.59 -57.77
N HIS A 123 61.16 -7.63 -58.20
CA HIS A 123 61.77 -8.82 -58.78
C HIS A 123 62.49 -8.50 -60.11
N ALA A 124 61.89 -7.68 -60.97
CA ALA A 124 62.52 -7.23 -62.21
C ALA A 124 63.82 -6.45 -61.94
N TYR A 125 63.83 -5.58 -60.92
CA TYR A 125 65.03 -4.86 -60.49
C TYR A 125 66.11 -5.81 -59.94
N ILE A 126 65.77 -6.74 -59.03
CA ILE A 126 66.73 -7.69 -58.45
C ILE A 126 67.37 -8.56 -59.55
N THR A 127 66.57 -9.02 -60.51
CA THR A 127 67.07 -9.81 -61.65
C THR A 127 67.98 -8.96 -62.55
N ALA A 128 67.59 -7.72 -62.86
CA ALA A 128 68.42 -6.79 -63.64
C ALA A 128 69.77 -6.50 -62.98
N VAL A 129 69.80 -6.32 -61.66
CA VAL A 129 71.03 -6.10 -60.88
C VAL A 129 71.95 -7.33 -60.90
N LYS A 130 71.39 -8.54 -60.93
CA LYS A 130 72.16 -9.79 -61.00
C LYS A 130 72.75 -10.04 -62.38
N ASP A 131 72.05 -9.64 -63.44
CA ASP A 131 72.46 -9.88 -64.83
C ASP A 131 73.52 -8.88 -65.32
N ASP A 132 73.30 -7.57 -65.13
CA ASP A 132 74.31 -6.53 -65.42
C ASP A 132 74.10 -5.27 -64.52
N PRO A 133 74.94 -5.09 -63.49
CA PRO A 133 74.83 -3.98 -62.52
C PRO A 133 74.97 -2.58 -63.11
N SER A 134 75.48 -2.43 -64.33
CA SER A 134 75.94 -1.15 -64.88
C SER A 134 75.00 -0.55 -65.93
N THR A 135 73.87 -1.21 -66.21
CA THR A 135 72.96 -0.85 -67.31
C THR A 135 72.03 0.29 -66.91
N ASP A 136 71.72 1.21 -67.84
CA ASP A 136 70.68 2.24 -67.63
C ASP A 136 69.30 1.63 -67.31
N TYR A 137 69.06 0.37 -67.70
CA TYR A 137 67.90 -0.42 -67.32
C TYR A 137 67.78 -0.67 -65.80
N VAL A 138 68.89 -0.83 -65.08
CA VAL A 138 68.90 -0.99 -63.61
C VAL A 138 68.48 0.32 -62.93
N LYS A 139 68.94 1.48 -63.44
CA LYS A 139 68.55 2.79 -62.92
C LYS A 139 67.06 3.09 -63.16
N GLU A 140 66.55 2.73 -64.35
CA GLU A 140 65.14 2.93 -64.68
C GLU A 140 64.22 2.01 -63.87
N SER A 141 64.57 0.72 -63.73
CA SER A 141 63.82 -0.21 -62.89
C SER A 141 63.85 0.18 -61.40
N LEU A 142 64.99 0.67 -60.90
CA LEU A 142 65.11 1.21 -59.55
C LEU A 142 64.17 2.40 -59.33
N ARG A 143 64.15 3.35 -60.27
CA ARG A 143 63.27 4.52 -60.23
C ARG A 143 61.80 4.13 -60.25
N GLN A 144 61.42 3.11 -61.02
CA GLN A 144 60.04 2.61 -61.05
C GLN A 144 59.63 1.98 -59.72
N VAL A 145 60.51 1.19 -59.09
CA VAL A 145 60.26 0.60 -57.77
C VAL A 145 60.15 1.68 -56.69
N ASP A 146 60.98 2.72 -56.77
CA ASP A 146 60.97 3.87 -55.86
C ASP A 146 59.64 4.66 -55.92
N ILE A 147 59.16 4.96 -57.13
CA ILE A 147 57.86 5.61 -57.32
C ILE A 147 56.73 4.73 -56.78
N LEU A 148 56.77 3.42 -57.05
CA LEU A 148 55.74 2.49 -56.61
C LEU A 148 55.70 2.34 -55.09
N ILE A 149 56.85 2.26 -54.41
CA ILE A 149 56.89 2.12 -52.96
C ILE A 149 56.43 3.40 -52.26
N GLU A 150 56.84 4.56 -52.76
CA GLU A 150 56.42 5.85 -52.20
C GLU A 150 54.90 6.04 -52.33
N GLN A 151 54.33 5.71 -53.50
CA GLN A 151 52.88 5.75 -53.72
C GLN A 151 52.13 4.77 -52.82
N THR A 152 52.64 3.54 -52.65
CA THR A 152 51.98 2.50 -51.85
C THR A 152 52.00 2.87 -50.36
N VAL A 153 53.13 3.37 -49.85
CA VAL A 153 53.25 3.88 -48.47
C VAL A 153 52.32 5.07 -48.24
N HIS A 154 52.29 6.01 -49.18
CA HIS A 154 51.41 7.18 -49.08
C HIS A 154 49.93 6.77 -49.02
N ASN A 155 49.51 5.87 -49.91
CA ASN A 155 48.14 5.36 -49.95
C ASN A 155 47.79 4.57 -48.69
N ALA A 156 48.69 3.72 -48.20
CA ALA A 156 48.50 2.96 -46.96
C ALA A 156 48.30 3.90 -45.75
N LYS A 157 49.16 4.90 -45.58
CA LYS A 157 49.05 5.92 -44.52
C LYS A 157 47.79 6.78 -44.66
N ALA A 158 47.39 7.12 -45.89
CA ALA A 158 46.16 7.87 -46.14
C ALA A 158 44.91 7.06 -45.75
N ARG A 159 44.86 5.77 -46.10
CA ARG A 159 43.76 4.86 -45.74
C ARG A 159 43.65 4.66 -44.22
N HIS A 160 44.77 4.42 -43.54
CA HIS A 160 44.79 4.31 -42.07
C HIS A 160 44.28 5.59 -41.39
N ARG A 161 44.73 6.78 -41.84
CA ARG A 161 44.24 8.07 -41.32
C ARG A 161 42.74 8.26 -41.54
N ASN A 162 42.23 7.91 -42.72
CA ASN A 162 40.80 8.01 -43.02
C ASN A 162 39.96 7.08 -42.13
N LEU A 163 40.44 5.87 -41.85
CA LEU A 163 39.77 4.91 -40.96
C LEU A 163 39.78 5.39 -39.50
N GLU A 164 40.90 5.95 -39.04
CA GLU A 164 40.98 6.52 -37.69
C GLU A 164 40.04 7.72 -37.53
N GLN A 165 39.90 8.55 -38.58
CA GLN A 165 38.92 9.64 -38.60
C GLN A 165 37.47 9.12 -38.62
N MET A 166 37.18 8.08 -39.39
CA MET A 166 35.86 7.42 -39.37
C MET A 166 35.57 6.81 -37.99
N ARG A 167 36.56 6.20 -37.33
CA ARG A 167 36.43 5.67 -35.96
C ARG A 167 36.02 6.75 -34.97
N GLN A 168 36.65 7.93 -35.03
CA GLN A 168 36.25 9.05 -34.19
C GLN A 168 34.81 9.52 -34.49
N SER A 169 34.41 9.56 -35.77
CA SER A 169 33.03 9.88 -36.15
C SER A 169 32.02 8.84 -35.68
N THR A 170 32.36 7.55 -35.73
CA THR A 170 31.48 6.45 -35.28
C THR A 170 31.29 6.48 -33.77
N VAL A 171 32.34 6.79 -33.00
CA VAL A 171 32.22 7.02 -31.55
C VAL A 171 31.24 8.16 -31.25
N GLY A 172 31.28 9.24 -32.04
CA GLY A 172 30.31 10.34 -31.92
C GLY A 172 28.85 9.90 -32.17
N ILE A 173 28.62 9.10 -33.21
CA ILE A 173 27.29 8.54 -33.52
C ILE A 173 26.79 7.63 -32.38
N ILE A 174 27.67 6.80 -31.83
CA ILE A 174 27.35 5.92 -30.69
C ILE A 174 26.96 6.75 -29.46
N LEU A 175 27.72 7.80 -29.13
CA LEU A 175 27.40 8.67 -28.00
C LEU A 175 26.02 9.33 -28.17
N GLN A 176 25.65 9.70 -29.39
CA GLN A 176 24.34 10.27 -29.70
C GLN A 176 23.20 9.22 -29.59
N GLU A 177 23.40 7.99 -30.07
CA GLU A 177 22.42 6.89 -29.92
C GLU A 177 22.20 6.54 -28.43
N VAL A 178 23.30 6.58 -27.66
CA VAL A 178 23.27 6.37 -26.20
C VAL A 178 22.48 7.48 -25.51
N ASP A 179 22.69 8.74 -25.87
CA ASP A 179 21.95 9.88 -25.30
C ASP A 179 20.44 9.80 -25.59
N GLN A 180 20.05 9.46 -26.82
CA GLN A 180 18.65 9.22 -27.17
C GLN A 180 18.03 8.07 -26.36
N SER A 181 18.80 7.00 -26.15
CA SER A 181 18.36 5.85 -25.35
C SER A 181 18.18 6.23 -23.87
N TYR A 182 19.06 7.05 -23.30
CA TYR A 182 18.90 7.60 -21.95
C TYR A 182 17.66 8.48 -21.83
N GLY A 183 17.37 9.34 -22.82
CA GLY A 183 16.17 10.16 -22.85
C GLY A 183 14.88 9.33 -22.79
N PHE A 184 14.81 8.24 -23.57
CA PHE A 184 13.67 7.32 -23.53
C PHE A 184 13.48 6.70 -22.13
N LEU A 185 14.58 6.24 -21.50
CA LEU A 185 14.52 5.65 -20.16
C LEU A 185 13.97 6.62 -19.10
N VAL A 186 14.42 7.87 -19.11
CA VAL A 186 13.94 8.90 -18.18
C VAL A 186 12.44 9.12 -18.35
N VAL A 187 11.95 9.20 -19.60
CA VAL A 187 10.52 9.36 -19.88
C VAL A 187 9.71 8.18 -19.34
N MET A 188 10.18 6.94 -19.52
CA MET A 188 9.46 5.77 -19.01
C MET A 188 9.41 5.74 -17.47
N ILE A 189 10.48 6.18 -16.79
CA ILE A 189 10.51 6.30 -15.32
C ILE A 189 9.54 7.39 -14.87
N LEU A 190 9.50 8.55 -15.53
CA LEU A 190 8.57 9.62 -15.18
C LEU A 190 7.10 9.19 -15.38
N LEU A 191 6.80 8.48 -16.47
CA LEU A 191 5.46 7.94 -16.73
C LEU A 191 5.04 6.92 -15.66
N SER A 192 5.96 6.05 -15.21
CA SER A 192 5.65 5.07 -14.17
C SER A 192 5.39 5.74 -12.81
N ILE A 193 6.19 6.75 -12.45
CA ILE A 193 5.99 7.55 -11.24
C ILE A 193 4.64 8.28 -11.30
N SER A 194 4.33 8.93 -12.43
CA SER A 194 3.06 9.62 -12.63
C SER A 194 1.87 8.66 -12.51
N MET A 195 1.98 7.44 -13.04
CA MET A 195 0.93 6.44 -12.96
C MET A 195 0.74 5.92 -11.54
N CYS A 196 1.83 5.70 -10.79
CA CYS A 196 1.79 5.34 -9.37
C CYS A 196 1.09 6.42 -8.53
N ILE A 197 1.43 7.69 -8.76
CA ILE A 197 0.79 8.83 -8.07
C ILE A 197 -0.71 8.88 -8.41
N GLY A 198 -1.07 8.73 -9.68
CA GLY A 198 -2.46 8.73 -10.12
C GLY A 198 -3.29 7.63 -9.47
N ILE A 199 -2.75 6.41 -9.41
CA ILE A 199 -3.41 5.28 -8.74
C ILE A 199 -3.52 5.51 -7.23
N ALA A 200 -2.48 6.06 -6.59
CA ALA A 200 -2.51 6.39 -5.17
C ALA A 200 -3.60 7.42 -4.84
N VAL A 201 -3.65 8.54 -5.57
CA VAL A 201 -4.67 9.59 -5.38
C VAL A 201 -6.08 9.05 -5.60
N TRP A 202 -6.28 8.29 -6.69
CA TRP A 202 -7.56 7.65 -6.99
C TRP A 202 -8.00 6.70 -5.86
N LEU A 203 -7.07 5.90 -5.34
CA LEU A 203 -7.35 4.96 -4.26
C LEU A 203 -7.69 5.67 -2.94
N THR A 204 -6.91 6.69 -2.57
CA THR A 204 -7.16 7.50 -1.37
C THR A 204 -8.51 8.19 -1.42
N GLY A 205 -8.87 8.79 -2.56
CA GLY A 205 -10.19 9.43 -2.72
C GLY A 205 -11.34 8.44 -2.58
N ARG A 206 -11.19 7.24 -3.16
CA ARG A 206 -12.21 6.18 -3.07
C ARG A 206 -12.38 5.65 -1.65
N LEU A 207 -11.29 5.45 -0.91
CA LEU A 207 -11.30 5.05 0.50
C LEU A 207 -11.99 6.09 1.37
N ARG A 208 -11.61 7.35 1.21
CA ARG A 208 -12.11 8.45 2.02
C ARG A 208 -13.64 8.57 1.97
N SER A 209 -14.21 8.59 0.77
CA SER A 209 -15.66 8.73 0.59
C SER A 209 -16.44 7.62 1.27
N ASN A 210 -16.01 6.35 1.14
CA ASN A 210 -16.74 5.25 1.76
C ASN A 210 -16.60 5.25 3.30
N VAL A 211 -15.51 5.79 3.85
CA VAL A 211 -15.29 5.87 5.30
C VAL A 211 -16.06 7.03 5.91
N GLU A 212 -16.15 8.18 5.22
CA GLU A 212 -16.96 9.33 5.65
C GLU A 212 -18.44 8.92 5.83
N ASP A 213 -19.02 8.18 4.88
CA ASP A 213 -20.41 7.70 4.99
C ASP A 213 -20.65 6.82 6.24
N ILE A 214 -19.70 5.93 6.55
CA ILE A 214 -19.79 5.06 7.73
C ILE A 214 -19.64 5.89 9.01
N LEU A 215 -18.74 6.88 9.02
CA LEU A 215 -18.49 7.73 10.17
C LEU A 215 -19.69 8.62 10.50
N ASP A 216 -20.36 9.14 9.47
CA ASP A 216 -21.58 9.94 9.63
C ASP A 216 -22.72 9.08 10.20
N VAL A 217 -22.95 7.88 9.68
CA VAL A 217 -24.01 6.99 10.22
C VAL A 217 -23.69 6.52 11.65
N THR A 218 -22.45 6.17 11.94
CA THR A 218 -22.07 5.79 13.32
C THR A 218 -22.19 6.95 14.30
N ARG A 219 -21.93 8.18 13.86
CA ARG A 219 -22.20 9.38 14.67
C ARG A 219 -23.69 9.57 14.94
N LEU A 220 -24.53 9.45 13.90
CA LEU A 220 -26.00 9.54 14.05
C LEU A 220 -26.55 8.47 14.99
N LEU A 221 -26.01 7.24 14.92
CA LEU A 221 -26.34 6.17 15.87
C LEU A 221 -25.94 6.55 17.30
N GLY A 222 -24.76 7.13 17.49
CA GLY A 222 -24.30 7.62 18.80
C GLY A 222 -25.15 8.78 19.36
N GLU A 223 -25.78 9.57 18.49
CA GLU A 223 -26.71 10.64 18.86
C GLU A 223 -28.14 10.11 19.15
N GLY A 224 -28.36 8.80 19.07
CA GLY A 224 -29.63 8.14 19.40
C GLY A 224 -30.57 7.93 18.21
N ASN A 225 -30.16 8.27 16.99
CA ASN A 225 -30.94 7.98 15.79
C ASN A 225 -30.70 6.54 15.33
N LEU A 226 -31.44 5.60 15.91
CA LEU A 226 -31.34 4.17 15.63
C LEU A 226 -32.00 3.74 14.32
N SER A 227 -32.69 4.63 13.61
CA SER A 227 -33.37 4.32 12.34
C SER A 227 -32.46 4.41 11.12
N CYS A 228 -31.25 4.94 11.26
CA CYS A 228 -30.28 5.03 10.17
C CYS A 228 -29.81 3.64 9.73
N ARG A 229 -29.65 3.45 8.40
CA ARG A 229 -29.17 2.20 7.80
C ARG A 229 -28.12 2.50 6.72
N LEU A 230 -27.06 1.70 6.70
CA LEU A 230 -26.00 1.73 5.69
C LEU A 230 -26.36 0.77 4.55
N TYR A 231 -27.00 1.28 3.50
CA TYR A 231 -27.23 0.48 2.28
C TYR A 231 -25.92 0.21 1.55
N SER A 232 -25.20 -0.84 1.93
CA SER A 232 -24.01 -1.27 1.21
C SER A 232 -24.41 -2.12 -0.01
N THR A 233 -24.09 -1.65 -1.21
CA THR A 233 -24.24 -2.43 -2.45
C THR A 233 -23.07 -3.41 -2.66
N HIS A 234 -22.10 -3.44 -1.75
CA HIS A 234 -20.79 -4.07 -1.94
C HIS A 234 -20.66 -5.35 -1.09
N ARG A 235 -20.07 -6.42 -1.65
CA ARG A 235 -19.89 -7.73 -1.00
C ARG A 235 -18.48 -7.92 -0.38
N ASP A 236 -17.76 -6.84 -0.12
CA ASP A 236 -16.40 -6.87 0.44
C ASP A 236 -16.39 -6.62 1.95
N SER A 237 -15.19 -6.52 2.54
CA SER A 237 -14.99 -6.26 3.97
C SER A 237 -15.68 -4.97 4.44
N LEU A 238 -15.79 -3.96 3.58
CA LEU A 238 -16.50 -2.73 3.91
C LEU A 238 -18.01 -2.97 3.96
N GLY A 239 -18.55 -3.71 2.99
CA GLY A 239 -19.95 -4.15 3.03
C GLY A 239 -20.27 -5.04 4.24
N GLN A 240 -19.35 -5.92 4.65
CA GLN A 240 -19.50 -6.70 5.88
C GLN A 240 -19.55 -5.80 7.13
N LEU A 241 -18.71 -4.76 7.18
CA LEU A 241 -18.74 -3.77 8.25
C LEU A 241 -20.07 -3.00 8.28
N CYS A 242 -20.55 -2.51 7.14
CA CYS A 242 -21.86 -1.86 7.02
C CYS A 242 -22.99 -2.77 7.54
N ASN A 243 -23.03 -4.02 7.08
CA ASN A 243 -24.03 -4.99 7.54
C ASN A 243 -23.93 -5.28 9.05
N GLY A 244 -22.71 -5.27 9.60
CA GLY A 244 -22.48 -5.42 11.03
C GLY A 244 -23.02 -4.24 11.84
N ILE A 245 -22.79 -3.02 11.36
CA ILE A 245 -23.31 -1.78 11.96
C ILE A 245 -24.84 -1.76 11.89
N ASP A 246 -25.44 -2.15 10.76
CA ASP A 246 -26.90 -2.22 10.61
C ASP A 246 -27.53 -3.21 11.60
N ARG A 247 -26.93 -4.40 11.76
CA ARG A 247 -27.38 -5.37 12.77
C ARG A 247 -27.25 -4.83 14.19
N MET A 248 -26.19 -4.07 14.47
CA MET A 248 -26.01 -3.43 15.78
C MET A 248 -27.09 -2.39 16.04
N ALA A 249 -27.39 -1.54 15.04
CA ALA A 249 -28.46 -0.55 15.12
C ALA A 249 -29.83 -1.20 15.38
N GLU A 250 -30.15 -2.27 14.64
CA GLU A 250 -31.39 -3.04 14.82
C GLU A 250 -31.47 -3.66 16.23
N TYR A 251 -30.37 -4.23 16.73
CA TYR A 251 -30.34 -4.80 18.09
C TYR A 251 -30.55 -3.73 19.17
N LEU A 252 -29.93 -2.57 19.03
CA LEU A 252 -30.10 -1.44 19.95
C LEU A 252 -31.55 -0.95 19.95
N GLU A 253 -32.16 -0.80 18.78
CA GLU A 253 -33.56 -0.37 18.62
C GLU A 253 -34.53 -1.35 19.28
N GLN A 254 -34.33 -2.64 19.07
CA GLN A 254 -35.13 -3.68 19.73
C GLN A 254 -34.93 -3.68 21.25
N SER A 255 -33.70 -3.47 21.72
CA SER A 255 -33.39 -3.42 23.15
C SER A 255 -34.05 -2.21 23.83
N GLU A 256 -34.00 -1.03 23.20
CA GLU A 256 -34.65 0.18 23.70
C GLU A 256 -36.17 0.01 23.79
N ASN A 257 -36.79 -0.51 22.72
CA ASN A 257 -38.23 -0.77 22.69
C ASN A 257 -38.66 -1.75 23.79
N LYS A 258 -37.91 -2.85 23.96
CA LYS A 258 -38.18 -3.83 25.00
C LYS A 258 -38.03 -3.26 26.40
N LEU A 259 -37.01 -2.42 26.62
CA LEU A 259 -36.80 -1.75 27.90
C LEU A 259 -37.97 -0.81 28.20
N ARG A 260 -38.41 -0.03 27.19
CA ARG A 260 -39.55 0.88 27.30
C ARG A 260 -40.85 0.14 27.61
N GLU A 261 -41.14 -0.96 26.91
CA GLU A 261 -42.30 -1.81 27.19
C GLU A 261 -42.28 -2.37 28.61
N THR A 262 -41.13 -2.91 29.05
CA THR A 262 -40.96 -3.46 30.40
C THR A 262 -41.17 -2.38 31.47
N LEU A 263 -40.66 -1.17 31.22
CA LEU A 263 -40.82 -0.04 32.12
C LEU A 263 -42.29 0.38 32.23
N ILE A 264 -43.01 0.46 31.11
CA ILE A 264 -44.45 0.77 31.10
C ILE A 264 -45.23 -0.30 31.88
N GLN A 265 -44.95 -1.58 31.64
CA GLN A 265 -45.60 -2.69 32.36
C GLN A 265 -45.33 -2.64 33.87
N ALA A 266 -44.07 -2.38 34.27
CA ALA A 266 -43.70 -2.25 35.67
C ALA A 266 -44.42 -1.06 36.35
N GLN A 267 -44.49 0.09 35.67
CA GLN A 267 -45.22 1.27 36.17
C GLN A 267 -46.72 1.00 36.30
N GLN A 268 -47.32 0.33 35.31
CA GLN A 268 -48.74 -0.02 35.36
C GLN A 268 -49.02 -1.01 36.49
N GLY A 269 -48.18 -2.03 36.67
CA GLY A 269 -48.28 -2.97 37.78
C GLY A 269 -48.18 -2.28 39.15
N ASN A 270 -47.25 -1.34 39.29
CA ASN A 270 -47.09 -0.59 40.53
C ASN A 270 -48.33 0.27 40.81
N ARG A 271 -48.88 0.95 39.80
CA ARG A 271 -50.11 1.73 39.93
C ARG A 271 -51.30 0.88 40.36
N ILE A 272 -51.50 -0.28 39.73
CA ILE A 272 -52.58 -1.22 40.08
C ILE A 272 -52.41 -1.73 41.50
N LYS A 273 -51.18 -2.08 41.93
CA LYS A 273 -50.88 -2.49 43.31
C LYS A 273 -51.31 -1.40 44.30
N SER A 274 -50.90 -0.15 44.06
CA SER A 274 -51.23 0.97 44.95
C SER A 274 -52.74 1.26 45.00
N GLU A 275 -53.43 1.22 43.86
CA GLU A 275 -54.87 1.44 43.78
C GLU A 275 -55.66 0.33 44.48
N PHE A 276 -55.27 -0.93 44.26
CA PHE A 276 -55.87 -2.08 44.93
C PHE A 276 -55.75 -1.97 46.45
N LEU A 277 -54.56 -1.68 46.98
CA LEU A 277 -54.35 -1.59 48.43
C LEU A 277 -55.13 -0.41 49.03
N ALA A 278 -55.12 0.75 48.38
CA ALA A 278 -55.90 1.90 48.84
C ALA A 278 -57.41 1.61 48.87
N ASN A 279 -57.96 0.97 47.83
CA ASN A 279 -59.38 0.62 47.79
C ASN A 279 -59.73 -0.45 48.83
N MET A 280 -58.92 -1.50 48.96
CA MET A 280 -59.15 -2.54 49.97
C MET A 280 -59.07 -2.02 51.40
N SER A 281 -58.27 -0.99 51.69
CA SER A 281 -58.27 -0.31 52.99
C SER A 281 -59.66 0.18 53.39
N HIS A 282 -60.30 0.94 52.49
CA HIS A 282 -61.56 1.60 52.77
C HIS A 282 -62.68 0.56 52.95
N GLU A 283 -62.69 -0.46 52.10
CA GLU A 283 -63.65 -1.56 52.15
C GLU A 283 -63.49 -2.44 53.40
N LEU A 284 -62.27 -2.58 53.94
CA LEU A 284 -62.01 -3.35 55.17
C LEU A 284 -62.22 -2.54 56.46
N ARG A 285 -61.92 -1.24 56.45
CA ARG A 285 -62.07 -0.37 57.63
C ARG A 285 -63.53 -0.28 58.09
N THR A 286 -64.46 -0.17 57.14
CA THR A 286 -65.90 -0.03 57.42
C THR A 286 -66.49 -1.22 58.19
N PRO A 287 -66.38 -2.48 57.72
CA PRO A 287 -66.89 -3.64 58.46
C PRO A 287 -66.11 -3.88 59.75
N LEU A 288 -64.80 -3.61 59.79
CA LEU A 288 -63.99 -3.84 60.98
C LEU A 288 -64.32 -2.83 62.09
N ASN A 289 -64.56 -1.56 61.75
CA ASN A 289 -65.07 -0.56 62.68
C ASN A 289 -66.47 -0.93 63.20
N ALA A 290 -67.32 -1.53 62.36
CA ALA A 290 -68.63 -2.04 62.81
C ALA A 290 -68.47 -3.18 63.82
N VAL A 291 -67.55 -4.13 63.59
CA VAL A 291 -67.24 -5.20 64.56
C VAL A 291 -66.68 -4.64 65.86
N ILE A 292 -65.75 -3.68 65.79
CA ILE A 292 -65.19 -3.02 66.98
C ILE A 292 -66.30 -2.30 67.77
N GLY A 293 -67.16 -1.53 67.08
CA GLY A 293 -68.25 -0.81 67.73
C GLY A 293 -69.30 -1.74 68.35
N LEU A 294 -69.71 -2.79 67.63
CA LEU A 294 -70.66 -3.78 68.14
C LEU A 294 -70.10 -4.55 69.33
N THR A 295 -68.82 -4.94 69.27
CA THR A 295 -68.17 -5.65 70.39
C THR A 295 -67.96 -4.76 71.60
N GLU A 296 -67.70 -3.46 71.41
CA GLU A 296 -67.64 -2.50 72.51
C GLU A 296 -69.01 -2.31 73.17
N MET A 297 -70.07 -2.08 72.38
CA MET A 297 -71.44 -1.94 72.92
C MET A 297 -71.90 -3.20 73.65
N LEU A 298 -71.68 -4.39 73.07
CA LEU A 298 -72.03 -5.66 73.71
C LEU A 298 -71.22 -5.91 74.99
N LYS A 299 -69.99 -5.39 75.06
CA LYS A 299 -69.15 -5.49 76.24
C LYS A 299 -69.66 -4.56 77.34
N GLU A 300 -70.01 -3.31 77.01
CA GLU A 300 -70.66 -2.37 77.94
C GLU A 300 -71.98 -2.95 78.49
N ASP A 301 -72.85 -3.49 77.62
CA ASP A 301 -74.10 -4.14 78.05
C ASP A 301 -73.85 -5.34 78.99
N ALA A 302 -72.82 -6.16 78.70
CA ALA A 302 -72.47 -7.31 79.55
C ALA A 302 -71.83 -6.89 80.89
N GLU A 303 -71.13 -5.75 80.94
CA GLU A 303 -70.60 -5.17 82.19
C GLU A 303 -71.74 -4.63 83.05
N ASP A 304 -72.73 -3.95 82.45
CA ASP A 304 -73.92 -3.42 83.13
C ASP A 304 -74.84 -4.53 83.67
N ASP A 305 -74.94 -5.67 82.96
CA ASP A 305 -75.76 -6.83 83.34
C ASP A 305 -75.03 -7.84 84.28
N GLU A 306 -73.80 -7.54 84.74
CA GLU A 306 -72.92 -8.43 85.54
C GLU A 306 -72.70 -9.82 84.91
N ASN A 307 -72.72 -9.90 83.57
CA ASN A 307 -72.68 -11.16 82.83
C ASN A 307 -71.25 -11.55 82.43
N GLU A 308 -70.47 -11.99 83.43
CA GLU A 308 -69.03 -12.28 83.30
C GLU A 308 -68.70 -13.31 82.21
N ASP A 309 -69.63 -14.24 81.89
CA ASP A 309 -69.42 -15.29 80.88
C ASP A 309 -69.23 -14.74 79.45
N TYR A 310 -69.75 -13.53 79.15
CA TYR A 310 -69.62 -12.90 77.84
C TYR A 310 -68.48 -11.88 77.74
N LEU A 311 -67.94 -11.43 78.87
CA LEU A 311 -66.89 -10.40 78.90
C LEU A 311 -65.57 -10.88 78.30
N GLU A 312 -65.09 -12.07 78.68
CA GLU A 312 -63.82 -12.60 78.15
C GLU A 312 -63.89 -12.86 76.63
N PRO A 313 -64.94 -13.51 76.08
CA PRO A 313 -65.08 -13.67 74.63
C PRO A 313 -65.19 -12.34 73.86
N LEU A 314 -65.98 -11.38 74.35
CA LEU A 314 -66.15 -10.08 73.68
C LEU A 314 -64.85 -9.27 73.69
N ASP A 315 -64.11 -9.27 74.80
CA ASP A 315 -62.81 -8.61 74.90
C ASP A 315 -61.79 -9.21 73.92
N ARG A 316 -61.76 -10.54 73.79
CA ARG A 316 -60.90 -11.22 72.80
C ARG A 316 -61.23 -10.83 71.36
N ILE A 317 -62.51 -10.77 70.99
CA ILE A 317 -62.93 -10.37 69.63
C ILE A 317 -62.58 -8.90 69.40
N HIS A 318 -62.82 -8.05 70.40
CA HIS A 318 -62.54 -6.62 70.34
C HIS A 318 -61.03 -6.34 70.16
N VAL A 319 -60.18 -6.94 71.00
CA VAL A 319 -58.71 -6.83 70.92
C VAL A 319 -58.19 -7.36 69.58
N SER A 320 -58.70 -8.51 69.11
CA SER A 320 -58.30 -9.09 67.83
C SER A 320 -58.70 -8.21 66.64
N SER A 321 -59.87 -7.59 66.70
CA SER A 321 -60.37 -6.68 65.66
C SER A 321 -59.57 -5.38 65.61
N LYS A 322 -59.23 -4.79 66.76
CA LYS A 322 -58.30 -3.65 66.86
C LYS A 322 -56.91 -3.99 66.33
N HIS A 323 -56.40 -5.18 66.65
CA HIS A 323 -55.10 -5.62 66.17
C HIS A 323 -55.08 -5.80 64.64
N LEU A 324 -56.11 -6.42 64.06
CA LEU A 324 -56.25 -6.55 62.61
C LEU A 324 -56.34 -5.19 61.91
N LEU A 325 -57.04 -4.22 62.50
CA LEU A 325 -57.14 -2.86 61.96
C LEU A 325 -55.77 -2.17 61.94
N SER A 326 -54.98 -2.35 63.00
CA SER A 326 -53.60 -1.85 63.07
C SER A 326 -52.73 -2.43 61.97
N LEU A 327 -52.73 -3.75 61.80
CA LEU A 327 -51.95 -4.43 60.76
C LEU A 327 -52.34 -3.97 59.35
N ILE A 328 -53.63 -3.75 59.10
CA ILE A 328 -54.12 -3.22 57.83
C ILE A 328 -53.57 -1.79 57.62
N ASN A 329 -53.65 -0.92 58.63
CA ASN A 329 -53.12 0.45 58.52
C ASN A 329 -51.60 0.46 58.28
N ASP A 330 -50.83 -0.40 58.96
CA ASP A 330 -49.38 -0.50 58.78
C ASP A 330 -48.98 -0.89 57.34
N VAL A 331 -49.67 -1.88 56.76
CA VAL A 331 -49.45 -2.29 55.36
C VAL A 331 -49.80 -1.18 54.37
N LEU A 332 -50.81 -0.37 54.68
CA LEU A 332 -51.23 0.74 53.83
C LEU A 332 -50.29 1.92 53.90
N ASP A 333 -49.81 2.26 55.09
CA ASP A 333 -48.86 3.34 55.27
C ASP A 333 -47.54 2.99 54.59
N LEU A 334 -47.09 1.73 54.68
CA LEU A 334 -45.97 1.23 53.88
C LEU A 334 -46.24 1.38 52.36
N SER A 335 -47.46 1.09 51.91
CA SER A 335 -47.84 1.22 50.50
C SER A 335 -47.90 2.67 50.02
N LYS A 336 -48.28 3.61 50.89
CA LYS A 336 -48.22 5.06 50.59
C LYS A 336 -46.78 5.55 50.51
N ILE A 337 -45.90 5.04 51.37
CA ILE A 337 -44.45 5.32 51.33
C ILE A 337 -43.85 4.81 50.02
N GLU A 338 -44.10 3.56 49.64
CA GLU A 338 -43.63 2.97 48.37
C GLU A 338 -44.15 3.74 47.14
N ALA A 339 -45.37 4.28 47.22
CA ALA A 339 -45.98 5.07 46.16
C ALA A 339 -45.59 6.57 46.19
N GLY A 340 -44.78 7.02 47.16
CA GLY A 340 -44.38 8.42 47.30
C GLY A 340 -45.53 9.38 47.65
N LYS A 341 -46.63 8.88 48.22
CA LYS A 341 -47.86 9.65 48.55
C LYS A 341 -47.93 10.10 50.01
N VAL A 342 -46.81 10.06 50.75
CA VAL A 342 -46.76 10.55 52.13
C VAL A 342 -46.58 12.05 52.12
N GLU A 343 -47.60 12.78 52.57
CA GLU A 343 -47.51 14.21 52.81
C GLU A 343 -46.89 14.45 54.19
N LEU A 344 -45.77 15.18 54.23
CA LEU A 344 -45.10 15.56 55.47
C LEU A 344 -45.60 16.94 55.90
N HIS A 345 -46.16 17.01 57.10
CA HIS A 345 -46.52 18.27 57.74
C HIS A 345 -45.42 18.70 58.69
N TYR A 346 -44.74 19.79 58.35
CA TYR A 346 -43.70 20.38 59.18
C TYR A 346 -44.32 21.45 60.09
N GLU A 347 -44.14 21.31 61.40
CA GLU A 347 -44.53 22.29 62.40
C GLU A 347 -43.45 22.47 63.46
N ASP A 348 -43.36 23.67 64.04
CA ASP A 348 -42.46 23.95 65.16
C ASP A 348 -43.10 23.45 66.47
N PHE A 349 -42.38 22.59 67.20
CA PHE A 349 -42.86 22.04 68.47
C PHE A 349 -41.79 22.08 69.57
N SER A 350 -42.23 22.13 70.83
CA SER A 350 -41.36 22.08 72.00
C SER A 350 -40.99 20.63 72.34
N ILE A 351 -39.70 20.28 72.19
CA ILE A 351 -39.19 18.95 72.57
C ILE A 351 -39.49 18.64 74.04
N SER A 352 -39.42 19.64 74.93
CA SER A 352 -39.69 19.43 76.35
C SER A 352 -41.15 19.10 76.65
N GLU A 353 -42.09 19.59 75.83
CA GLU A 353 -43.51 19.28 75.99
C GLU A 353 -43.82 17.90 75.39
N LEU A 354 -43.30 17.61 74.20
CA LEU A 354 -43.45 16.30 73.57
C LEU A 354 -42.94 15.16 74.48
N VAL A 355 -41.77 15.32 75.08
CA VAL A 355 -41.21 14.30 76.00
C VAL A 355 -42.09 14.15 77.24
N LYS A 356 -42.66 15.24 77.78
CA LYS A 356 -43.59 15.15 78.92
C LYS A 356 -44.87 14.42 78.53
N ASP A 357 -45.43 14.69 77.36
CA ASP A 357 -46.65 14.03 76.87
C ASP A 357 -46.45 12.53 76.63
N VAL A 358 -45.28 12.15 76.10
CA VAL A 358 -44.89 10.75 75.94
C VAL A 358 -44.72 10.05 77.30
N ILE A 359 -44.08 10.71 78.27
CA ILE A 359 -43.93 10.17 79.63
C ILE A 359 -45.29 9.99 80.28
N ASN A 360 -46.17 10.99 80.18
CA ASN A 360 -47.51 10.93 80.77
C ASN A 360 -48.34 9.78 80.18
N THR A 361 -48.31 9.62 78.85
CA THR A 361 -49.04 8.54 78.16
C THR A 361 -48.46 7.16 78.51
N SER A 362 -47.13 7.05 78.60
CA SER A 362 -46.44 5.82 78.98
C SER A 362 -46.72 5.43 80.43
N ASN A 363 -46.74 6.39 81.36
CA ASN A 363 -47.06 6.15 82.77
C ASN A 363 -48.47 5.55 82.95
N THR A 364 -49.45 6.03 82.19
CA THR A 364 -50.81 5.46 82.21
C THR A 364 -50.83 3.99 81.77
N LEU A 365 -49.99 3.60 80.80
CA LEU A 365 -49.87 2.21 80.33
C LEU A 365 -49.07 1.32 81.30
N ILE A 366 -48.07 1.89 81.98
CA ILE A 366 -47.26 1.25 83.02
C ILE A 366 -48.14 0.90 84.23
N GLU A 367 -48.95 1.87 84.69
CA GLU A 367 -49.91 1.68 85.78
C GLU A 367 -50.99 0.66 85.42
N LYS A 368 -51.52 0.69 84.19
CA LYS A 368 -52.55 -0.25 83.73
C LYS A 368 -52.07 -1.70 83.58
N ASN A 369 -50.80 -1.91 83.24
CA ASN A 369 -50.23 -3.27 83.04
C ASN A 369 -49.43 -3.81 84.24
N ASN A 370 -49.37 -3.11 85.38
CA ASN A 370 -48.58 -3.50 86.56
C ASN A 370 -47.09 -3.82 86.26
N ASN A 371 -46.54 -3.28 85.18
CA ASN A 371 -45.12 -3.42 84.86
C ASN A 371 -44.35 -2.37 85.65
N LYS A 372 -43.78 -2.76 86.80
CA LYS A 372 -42.88 -1.90 87.58
C LYS A 372 -41.51 -1.74 86.96
#